data_AF-A0A1F9V5K5-F1
#
_entry.id   AF-A0A1F9V5K5-F1
#
_cell.length_a   1.000
_cell.length_b   1.000
_cell.length_c   1.000
_cell.angle_alpha   90.00
_cell.angle_beta   90.00
_cell.angle_gamma   90.00
#
_symmetry.space_group_name_H-M   'P 1'
#
loop_
_entity.id
_entity.type
_entity.pdbx_description
1 polymer ?
#
loop_
_entity_poly.entity_id
_entity_poly.type
_entity_poly.pdbx_seq_one_letter_code
_entity_poly.pdbx_strand_id
1 'polypeptide(L)'
;MSLQGDVEVACPSCREPFEAPVWSFVQGGSEENLRDQIKARELNLLLCPHCGAAFVPEVAWIYYEPAAEILAFVFPDAWQAEEARWRGKMKEDYEQMRAVLGERLPLDMEPEVYFGQDGLARLLEAEDWRADERDVMVFLAGELGLSVYRASPLWARARGAPAVFPFEGKGAPTRASLIAGMKKLVAANDRLTAWSDYLSRCEDDAGAALPPAAKAR
;
A
#
# COMPACT_ATOMS: atom_id res chain seq x y z
N MET A 1 8.82 11.17 6.77
CA MET A 1 10.17 11.52 6.30
C MET A 1 10.90 10.22 6.02
N SER A 2 11.40 10.09 4.79
CA SER A 2 12.23 8.99 4.34
C SER A 2 13.66 9.13 4.86
N LEU A 3 14.38 8.02 4.96
CA LEU A 3 15.74 7.95 5.48
C LEU A 3 16.67 7.33 4.44
N GLN A 4 17.84 7.95 4.28
CA GLN A 4 18.94 7.40 3.50
C GLN A 4 20.08 6.96 4.42
N GLY A 5 20.85 6.00 3.96
CA GLY A 5 22.15 5.66 4.50
C GLY A 5 23.16 5.48 3.37
N ASP A 6 24.43 5.65 3.67
CA ASP A 6 25.50 5.36 2.72
C ASP A 6 25.89 3.89 2.82
N VAL A 7 26.10 3.26 1.67
CA VAL A 7 26.54 1.87 1.57
C VAL A 7 27.72 1.77 0.60
N GLU A 8 28.68 0.93 0.94
CA GLU A 8 29.73 0.51 0.01
C GLU A 8 29.17 -0.56 -0.92
N VAL A 9 29.17 -0.29 -2.23
CA VAL A 9 28.63 -1.19 -3.26
C VAL A 9 29.68 -1.47 -4.32
N ALA A 10 29.71 -2.70 -4.83
CA ALA A 10 30.56 -3.07 -5.97
C ALA A 10 29.73 -3.11 -7.25
N CYS A 11 30.20 -2.45 -8.31
CA CYS A 11 29.50 -2.48 -9.59
C CYS A 11 29.46 -3.91 -10.16
N PRO A 12 28.30 -4.47 -10.53
CA PRO A 12 28.23 -5.82 -11.09
C PRO A 12 28.92 -5.95 -12.46
N SER A 13 29.13 -4.83 -13.17
CA SER A 13 29.77 -4.81 -14.50
C SER A 13 31.30 -4.71 -14.44
N CYS A 14 31.86 -3.74 -13.71
CA CYS A 14 33.32 -3.54 -13.64
C CYS A 14 33.97 -3.99 -12.32
N ARG A 15 33.16 -4.30 -11.29
CA ARG A 15 33.58 -4.71 -9.93
C ARG A 15 34.30 -3.64 -9.11
N GLU A 16 34.42 -2.41 -9.60
CA GLU A 16 34.94 -1.30 -8.79
C GLU A 16 33.97 -0.95 -7.65
N PRO A 17 34.46 -0.87 -6.40
CA PRO A 17 33.66 -0.45 -5.26
C PRO A 17 33.52 1.08 -5.21
N PHE A 18 32.38 1.56 -4.71
CA PHE A 18 32.14 2.96 -4.43
C PHE A 18 31.06 3.11 -3.34
N GLU A 19 31.08 4.24 -2.63
CA GLU A 19 30.02 4.59 -1.69
C GLU A 19 28.87 5.27 -2.42
N ALA A 20 27.64 4.91 -2.08
CA ALA A 20 26.44 5.54 -2.62
C ALA A 20 25.34 5.66 -1.56
N PRO A 21 24.56 6.75 -1.59
CA PRO A 21 23.39 6.89 -0.74
C PRO A 21 22.27 5.99 -1.26
N VAL A 22 21.64 5.25 -0.35
CA VAL A 22 20.46 4.42 -0.63
C VAL A 22 19.36 4.71 0.38
N TRP A 23 18.12 4.70 -0.08
CA TRP A 23 16.95 4.74 0.78
C TRP A 23 16.81 3.44 1.56
N SER A 24 16.73 3.56 2.89
CA SER A 24 16.51 2.43 3.82
C SER A 24 15.09 2.44 4.41
N PHE A 25 14.44 3.60 4.43
CA PHE A 25 13.05 3.78 4.85
C PHE A 25 12.37 4.83 3.97
N VAL A 26 11.22 4.51 3.39
CA VAL A 26 10.46 5.38 2.49
C VAL A 26 9.06 5.64 3.04
N GLN A 27 8.70 6.93 3.17
CA GLN A 27 7.38 7.40 3.59
C GLN A 27 6.54 7.79 2.37
N GLY A 28 5.92 6.80 1.74
CA GLY A 28 5.25 6.97 0.44
C GLY A 28 4.03 7.88 0.46
N GLY A 29 3.38 8.04 1.63
CA GLY A 29 2.21 8.90 1.78
C GLY A 29 2.52 10.41 1.74
N SER A 30 3.77 10.80 1.97
CA SER A 30 4.20 12.21 1.95
C SER A 30 5.20 12.55 0.85
N GLU A 31 5.79 11.55 0.20
CA GLU A 31 6.90 11.71 -0.75
C GLU A 31 6.59 11.00 -2.08
N GLU A 32 5.69 11.62 -2.86
CA GLU A 32 5.16 11.08 -4.12
C GLU A 32 6.25 10.68 -5.12
N ASN A 33 7.32 11.49 -5.25
CA ASN A 33 8.44 11.18 -6.15
C ASN A 33 9.15 9.86 -5.80
N LEU A 34 9.26 9.50 -4.51
CA LEU A 34 9.83 8.21 -4.11
C LEU A 34 8.85 7.07 -4.38
N ARG A 35 7.57 7.31 -4.17
CA ARG A 35 6.50 6.36 -4.50
C ARG A 35 6.47 6.05 -6.00
N ASP A 36 6.65 7.06 -6.84
CA ASP A 36 6.73 6.90 -8.30
C ASP A 36 7.99 6.14 -8.74
N GLN A 37 9.14 6.40 -8.13
CA GLN A 37 10.35 5.60 -8.37
C GLN A 37 10.14 4.13 -8.02
N ILE A 38 9.44 3.82 -6.94
CA ILE A 38 9.12 2.43 -6.57
C ILE A 38 8.20 1.79 -7.62
N LYS A 39 7.15 2.50 -8.07
CA LYS A 39 6.28 2.03 -9.17
C LYS A 39 7.08 1.79 -10.45
N ALA A 40 8.05 2.64 -10.76
CA ALA A 40 8.96 2.47 -11.89
C ALA A 40 10.00 1.35 -11.70
N ARG A 41 10.12 0.77 -10.49
CA ARG A 41 11.20 -0.15 -10.07
C ARG A 41 12.61 0.47 -10.13
N GLU A 42 12.67 1.79 -9.94
CA GLU A 42 13.89 2.60 -10.01
C GLU A 42 14.37 3.10 -8.64
N LEU A 43 13.69 2.73 -7.54
CA LEU A 43 14.19 3.11 -6.22
C LEU A 43 15.60 2.53 -6.01
N ASN A 44 16.52 3.36 -5.54
CA ASN A 44 17.93 3.02 -5.37
C ASN A 44 18.63 2.59 -6.67
N LEU A 45 18.14 2.98 -7.85
CA LEU A 45 18.89 2.82 -9.10
C LEU A 45 20.15 3.69 -9.07
N LEU A 46 21.31 3.06 -9.21
CA LEU A 46 22.62 3.71 -9.21
C LEU A 46 23.25 3.66 -10.60
N LEU A 47 24.03 4.69 -10.91
CA LEU A 47 24.93 4.71 -12.07
C LEU A 47 26.38 4.57 -11.56
N CYS A 48 27.10 3.56 -12.06
CA CYS A 48 28.50 3.36 -11.68
C CYS A 48 29.36 4.53 -12.17
N PRO A 49 30.14 5.20 -11.29
CA PRO A 49 30.99 6.33 -11.69
C PRO A 49 32.18 5.92 -12.56
N HIS A 50 32.55 4.64 -12.59
CA HIS A 50 33.70 4.12 -13.34
C HIS A 50 33.35 3.67 -14.76
N CYS A 51 32.19 3.05 -14.96
CA CYS A 51 31.81 2.47 -16.26
C CYS A 51 30.44 2.92 -16.79
N GLY A 52 29.66 3.69 -16.01
CA GLY A 52 28.34 4.19 -16.40
C GLY A 52 27.21 3.16 -16.35
N ALA A 53 27.48 1.90 -15.96
CA ALA A 53 26.45 0.87 -15.86
C ALA A 53 25.40 1.21 -14.79
N ALA A 54 24.13 1.00 -15.13
CA ALA A 54 23.01 1.16 -14.21
C ALA A 54 22.70 -0.15 -13.48
N PHE A 55 22.49 -0.10 -12.17
CA PHE A 55 22.10 -1.26 -11.38
C PHE A 55 21.43 -0.85 -10.07
N VAL A 56 20.66 -1.76 -9.47
CA VAL A 56 20.08 -1.60 -8.13
C VAL A 56 20.94 -2.43 -7.16
N PRO A 57 21.45 -1.85 -6.06
CA PRO A 57 22.26 -2.57 -5.11
C PRO A 57 21.41 -3.57 -4.30
N GLU A 58 22.04 -4.65 -3.83
CA GLU A 58 21.38 -5.68 -3.01
C GLU A 58 21.23 -5.21 -1.54
N VAL A 59 20.38 -4.20 -1.33
CA VAL A 59 20.05 -3.65 -0.02
C VAL A 59 18.57 -3.82 0.29
N ALA A 60 18.27 -4.18 1.54
CA ALA A 60 16.90 -4.22 2.05
C ALA A 60 16.44 -2.84 2.52
N TRP A 61 15.15 -2.54 2.36
CA TRP A 61 14.56 -1.27 2.76
C TRP A 61 13.08 -1.44 3.14
N ILE A 62 12.53 -0.42 3.80
CA ILE A 62 11.16 -0.43 4.32
C ILE A 62 10.32 0.63 3.59
N TYR A 63 9.13 0.24 3.11
CA TYR A 63 8.09 1.16 2.65
C TYR A 63 7.03 1.33 3.73
N TYR A 64 6.58 2.56 3.94
CA TYR A 64 5.57 2.88 4.93
C TYR A 64 4.59 3.93 4.42
N GLU A 65 3.31 3.58 4.42
CA GLU A 65 2.20 4.45 4.04
C GLU A 65 0.99 4.15 4.96
N PRO A 66 0.92 4.77 6.16
CA PRO A 66 -0.05 4.40 7.18
C PRO A 66 -1.50 4.70 6.78
N ALA A 67 -1.74 5.76 6.00
CA ALA A 67 -3.08 6.11 5.54
C ALA A 67 -3.67 5.06 4.58
N ALA A 68 -2.82 4.39 3.79
CA ALA A 68 -3.19 3.24 2.98
C ALA A 68 -3.05 1.90 3.73
N GLU A 69 -2.65 1.93 5.00
CA GLU A 69 -2.34 0.74 5.81
C GLU A 69 -1.34 -0.19 5.11
N ILE A 70 -0.27 0.38 4.55
CA ILE A 70 0.83 -0.36 3.93
C ILE A 70 2.08 -0.20 4.78
N LEU A 71 2.65 -1.33 5.18
CA LEU A 71 3.99 -1.45 5.71
C LEU A 71 4.63 -2.62 4.97
N ALA A 72 5.76 -2.40 4.31
CA ALA A 72 6.41 -3.45 3.53
C ALA A 72 7.91 -3.47 3.78
N PHE A 73 8.45 -4.67 3.95
CA PHE A 73 9.88 -4.94 3.91
C PHE A 73 10.22 -5.46 2.52
N VAL A 74 11.13 -4.76 1.85
CA VAL A 74 11.56 -5.10 0.49
C VAL A 74 13.00 -5.58 0.57
N PHE A 75 13.19 -6.86 0.26
CA PHE A 75 14.49 -7.50 0.17
C PHE A 75 14.95 -7.56 -1.28
N PRO A 76 16.27 -7.63 -1.54
CA PRO A 76 16.80 -7.94 -2.86
C PRO A 76 16.21 -9.23 -3.46
N ASP A 77 15.97 -9.23 -4.77
CA ASP A 77 15.39 -10.38 -5.48
C ASP A 77 16.29 -11.63 -5.36
N ALA A 78 17.61 -11.44 -5.40
CA ALA A 78 18.61 -12.49 -5.23
C ALA A 78 18.46 -13.27 -3.90
N TRP A 79 17.80 -12.69 -2.89
CA TRP A 79 17.62 -13.30 -1.58
C TRP A 79 16.39 -14.21 -1.49
N GLN A 80 15.60 -14.33 -2.57
CA GLN A 80 14.37 -15.12 -2.59
C GLN A 80 14.61 -16.61 -2.28
N ALA A 81 15.74 -17.17 -2.68
CA ALA A 81 16.10 -18.56 -2.36
C ALA A 81 16.20 -18.84 -0.85
N GLU A 82 16.46 -17.80 -0.05
CA GLU A 82 16.55 -17.86 1.42
C GLU A 82 15.32 -17.21 2.09
N GLU A 83 14.17 -17.19 1.43
CA GLU A 83 12.97 -16.48 1.89
C GLU A 83 12.60 -16.77 3.35
N ALA A 84 12.64 -18.04 3.77
CA ALA A 84 12.30 -18.42 5.14
C ALA A 84 13.21 -17.73 6.19
N ARG A 85 14.50 -17.60 5.89
CA ARG A 85 15.48 -16.91 6.75
C ARG A 85 15.15 -15.43 6.84
N TRP A 86 14.92 -14.77 5.71
CA TRP A 86 14.67 -13.33 5.65
C TRP A 86 13.31 -12.95 6.23
N ARG A 87 12.28 -13.80 6.09
CA ARG A 87 11.02 -13.64 6.81
C ARG A 87 11.17 -13.78 8.33
N GLY A 88 12.05 -14.66 8.80
CA GLY A 88 12.41 -14.77 10.22
C GLY A 88 13.06 -13.49 10.72
N LYS A 89 14.10 -13.03 10.02
CA LYS A 89 14.79 -11.77 10.34
C LYS A 89 13.85 -10.56 10.32
N MET A 90 12.97 -10.47 9.33
CA MET A 90 11.98 -9.40 9.24
C MET A 90 11.14 -9.29 10.52
N LYS A 91 10.68 -10.43 11.08
CA LYS A 91 9.87 -10.42 12.31
C LYS A 91 10.65 -9.85 13.49
N GLU A 92 11.91 -10.27 13.64
CA GLU A 92 12.80 -9.76 14.69
C GLU A 92 13.05 -8.25 14.52
N ASP A 93 13.35 -7.81 13.30
CA ASP A 93 13.60 -6.40 12.98
C ASP A 93 12.33 -5.55 13.19
N TYR A 94 11.14 -6.09 12.85
CA TYR A 94 9.86 -5.42 13.06
C TYR A 94 9.51 -5.28 14.55
N GLU A 95 9.73 -6.31 15.36
CA GLU A 95 9.53 -6.25 16.81
C GLU A 95 10.43 -5.19 17.45
N GLN A 96 11.71 -5.14 17.05
CA GLN A 96 12.65 -4.11 17.50
C GLN A 96 12.20 -2.71 17.07
N MET A 97 11.84 -2.54 15.79
CA MET A 97 11.35 -1.27 15.26
C MET A 97 10.11 -0.80 16.01
N ARG A 98 9.17 -1.71 16.32
CA ARG A 98 7.96 -1.41 17.09
C ARG A 98 8.28 -0.99 18.53
N ALA A 99 9.26 -1.62 19.17
CA ALA A 99 9.69 -1.26 20.53
C ALA A 99 10.32 0.13 20.58
N VAL A 100 11.08 0.52 19.55
CA VAL A 100 11.81 1.81 19.51
C VAL A 100 10.95 2.95 18.97
N LEU A 101 10.15 2.70 17.93
CA LEU A 101 9.44 3.72 17.17
C LEU A 101 7.92 3.67 17.35
N GLY A 102 7.35 2.67 18.02
CA GLY A 102 5.90 2.47 18.11
C GLY A 102 5.13 3.61 18.80
N GLU A 103 5.78 4.39 19.66
CA GLU A 103 5.19 5.60 20.24
C GLU A 103 5.15 6.79 19.26
N ARG A 104 6.02 6.78 18.25
CA ARG A 104 6.18 7.87 17.28
C ARG A 104 5.53 7.56 15.92
N LEU A 105 5.45 6.28 15.56
CA LEU A 105 4.90 5.80 14.30
C LEU A 105 3.82 4.74 14.57
N PRO A 106 2.63 4.85 13.96
CA PRO A 106 1.61 3.83 14.12
C PRO A 106 1.99 2.54 13.37
N LEU A 107 2.63 1.63 14.10
CA LEU A 107 3.09 0.30 13.69
C LEU A 107 2.14 -0.78 14.24
N ASP A 108 0.93 -0.77 13.72
CA ASP A 108 -0.23 -1.57 14.16
C ASP A 108 -0.83 -2.40 13.01
N MET A 109 -0.02 -2.62 11.98
CA MET A 109 -0.29 -3.48 10.82
C MET A 109 0.87 -4.45 10.66
N GLU A 110 0.58 -5.66 10.21
CA GLU A 110 1.64 -6.63 9.92
C GLU A 110 2.37 -6.21 8.63
N PRO A 111 3.72 -6.25 8.60
CA PRO A 111 4.48 -5.96 7.41
C PRO A 111 4.27 -7.00 6.32
N GLU A 112 4.04 -6.53 5.09
CA GLU A 112 4.15 -7.35 3.88
C GLU A 112 5.63 -7.53 3.52
N VAL A 113 5.96 -8.63 2.85
CA VAL A 113 7.34 -8.93 2.45
C VAL A 113 7.40 -9.13 0.95
N TYR A 114 8.31 -8.42 0.32
CA TYR A 114 8.58 -8.49 -1.11
C TYR A 114 10.06 -8.82 -1.35
N PHE A 115 10.33 -9.63 -2.37
CA PHE A 115 11.66 -9.82 -2.93
C PHE A 115 11.67 -9.11 -4.29
N GLY A 116 12.58 -8.14 -4.44
CA GLY A 116 12.53 -7.16 -5.51
C GLY A 116 11.40 -6.13 -5.35
N GLN A 117 11.37 -5.15 -6.26
CA GLN A 117 10.41 -4.04 -6.21
C GLN A 117 9.07 -4.36 -6.88
N ASP A 118 9.00 -5.40 -7.73
CA ASP A 118 7.85 -5.68 -8.59
C ASP A 118 6.55 -5.97 -7.85
N GLY A 119 6.62 -6.64 -6.70
CA GLY A 119 5.43 -6.92 -5.90
C GLY A 119 4.84 -5.66 -5.30
N LEU A 120 5.68 -4.82 -4.71
CA LEU A 120 5.26 -3.54 -4.13
C LEU A 120 4.81 -2.56 -5.23
N ALA A 121 5.52 -2.47 -6.35
CA ALA A 121 5.11 -1.64 -7.48
C ALA A 121 3.68 -1.96 -7.94
N ARG A 122 3.37 -3.25 -8.15
CA ARG A 122 2.03 -3.72 -8.51
C ARG A 122 0.98 -3.41 -7.44
N LEU A 123 1.34 -3.53 -6.17
CA LEU A 123 0.45 -3.14 -5.07
C LEU A 123 0.09 -1.65 -5.18
N LEU A 124 1.09 -0.77 -5.33
CA LEU A 124 0.90 0.67 -5.39
C LEU A 124 0.10 1.11 -6.64
N GLU A 125 0.39 0.51 -7.80
CA GLU A 125 -0.38 0.71 -9.03
C GLU A 125 -1.87 0.33 -8.84
N ALA A 126 -2.14 -0.80 -8.17
CA ALA A 126 -3.50 -1.22 -7.87
C ALA A 126 -4.20 -0.29 -6.86
N GLU A 127 -3.47 0.31 -5.93
CA GLU A 127 -4.03 1.31 -5.01
C GLU A 127 -4.36 2.63 -5.73
N ASP A 128 -3.52 3.06 -6.68
CA ASP A 128 -3.79 4.25 -7.51
C ASP A 128 -5.08 4.07 -8.32
N TRP A 129 -5.23 2.90 -8.97
CA TRP A 129 -6.46 2.59 -9.70
C TRP A 129 -7.71 2.64 -8.81
N ARG A 130 -7.63 2.08 -7.59
CA ARG A 130 -8.72 2.13 -6.61
C ARG A 130 -9.00 3.54 -6.13
N ALA A 131 -7.97 4.39 -6.04
CA ALA A 131 -8.10 5.78 -5.64
C ALA A 131 -8.86 6.60 -6.68
N ASP A 132 -8.57 6.40 -7.97
CA ASP A 132 -9.27 7.08 -9.06
C ASP A 132 -10.77 6.74 -9.08
N GLU A 133 -11.11 5.45 -9.00
CA GLU A 133 -12.52 4.99 -8.99
C GLU A 133 -13.26 5.49 -7.74
N ARG A 134 -12.55 5.54 -6.59
CA ARG A 134 -13.06 6.10 -5.32
C ARG A 134 -13.39 7.57 -5.45
N ASP A 135 -12.56 8.36 -6.10
CA ASP A 135 -12.77 9.81 -6.18
C ASP A 135 -14.00 10.13 -7.03
N VAL A 136 -14.24 9.37 -8.11
CA VAL A 136 -15.49 9.42 -8.89
C VAL A 136 -16.69 9.01 -8.02
N MET A 137 -16.57 7.93 -7.25
CA MET A 137 -17.65 7.49 -6.37
C MET A 137 -17.99 8.54 -5.31
N VAL A 138 -16.98 9.14 -4.66
CA VAL A 138 -17.19 10.17 -3.61
C VAL A 138 -17.91 11.38 -4.19
N PHE A 139 -17.53 11.81 -5.40
CA PHE A 139 -18.23 12.89 -6.10
C PHE A 139 -19.71 12.55 -6.33
N LEU A 140 -20.00 11.36 -6.89
CA LEU A 140 -21.38 10.94 -7.16
C LEU A 140 -22.20 10.72 -5.89
N ALA A 141 -21.60 10.22 -4.81
CA ALA A 141 -22.25 10.11 -3.52
C ALA A 141 -22.75 11.49 -3.02
N GLY A 142 -21.97 12.54 -3.23
CA GLY A 142 -22.37 13.92 -2.93
C GLY A 142 -23.59 14.38 -3.72
N GLU A 143 -23.59 14.18 -5.04
CA GLU A 143 -24.73 14.52 -5.92
C GLU A 143 -26.01 13.75 -5.55
N LEU A 144 -25.87 12.51 -5.11
CA LEU A 144 -26.99 11.65 -4.68
C LEU A 144 -27.44 11.92 -3.23
N GLY A 145 -26.80 12.85 -2.51
CA GLY A 145 -27.09 13.13 -1.10
C GLY A 145 -26.77 11.98 -0.14
N LEU A 146 -25.82 11.12 -0.52
CA LEU A 146 -25.35 9.99 0.28
C LEU A 146 -24.22 10.41 1.21
N SER A 147 -24.17 9.78 2.39
CA SER A 147 -23.03 9.92 3.29
C SER A 147 -21.93 8.94 2.88
N VAL A 148 -20.69 9.23 3.30
CA VAL A 148 -19.51 8.42 2.95
C VAL A 148 -18.92 7.76 4.19
N TYR A 149 -18.70 6.45 4.11
CA TYR A 149 -18.03 5.65 5.13
C TYR A 149 -16.67 5.17 4.62
N ARG A 150 -15.63 5.29 5.44
CA ARG A 150 -14.28 4.82 5.12
C ARG A 150 -13.98 3.55 5.92
N ALA A 151 -13.81 2.44 5.21
CA ALA A 151 -13.37 1.18 5.77
C ALA A 151 -11.83 1.09 5.75
N SER A 152 -11.28 0.18 6.54
CA SER A 152 -9.85 -0.15 6.54
C SER A 152 -9.37 -0.51 5.12
N PRO A 153 -8.38 0.21 4.55
CA PRO A 153 -7.77 -0.15 3.28
C PRO A 153 -7.16 -1.56 3.28
N LEU A 154 -6.55 -1.99 4.39
CA LEU A 154 -6.01 -3.35 4.51
C LEU A 154 -7.12 -4.40 4.40
N TRP A 155 -8.22 -4.21 5.12
CA TRP A 155 -9.38 -5.09 5.01
C TRP A 155 -9.96 -5.10 3.59
N ALA A 156 -10.03 -3.93 2.95
CA ALA A 156 -10.59 -3.75 1.61
C ALA A 156 -9.77 -4.49 0.57
N ARG A 157 -8.43 -4.30 0.58
CA ARG A 157 -7.49 -5.05 -0.28
C ARG A 157 -7.62 -6.56 -0.11
N ALA A 158 -7.63 -7.03 1.13
CA ALA A 158 -7.71 -8.47 1.44
C ALA A 158 -8.99 -9.14 0.94
N ARG A 159 -10.05 -8.37 0.65
CA ARG A 159 -11.35 -8.86 0.18
C ARG A 159 -11.69 -8.42 -1.24
N GLY A 160 -10.80 -7.69 -1.91
CA GLY A 160 -11.14 -7.03 -3.17
C GLY A 160 -12.40 -6.17 -3.06
N ALA A 161 -12.59 -5.51 -1.93
CA ALA A 161 -13.71 -4.61 -1.66
C ALA A 161 -13.26 -3.15 -1.86
N PRO A 162 -14.18 -2.21 -2.13
CA PRO A 162 -13.82 -0.79 -2.07
C PRO A 162 -13.50 -0.38 -0.62
N ALA A 163 -12.55 0.55 -0.45
CA ALA A 163 -12.21 1.07 0.88
C ALA A 163 -13.15 2.19 1.34
N VAL A 164 -14.00 2.69 0.45
CA VAL A 164 -14.94 3.77 0.73
C VAL A 164 -16.32 3.37 0.23
N PHE A 165 -17.33 3.58 1.05
CA PHE A 165 -18.68 3.14 0.79
C PHE A 165 -19.67 4.29 0.90
N PRO A 166 -20.55 4.48 -0.10
CA PRO A 166 -21.70 5.35 0.07
C PRO A 166 -22.73 4.67 0.98
N PHE A 167 -23.45 5.44 1.80
CA PHE A 167 -24.57 4.94 2.57
C PHE A 167 -25.70 5.96 2.70
N GLU A 168 -26.91 5.44 2.85
CA GLU A 168 -28.11 6.26 3.04
C GLU A 168 -28.30 6.69 4.50
N GLY A 169 -28.68 7.95 4.72
CA GLY A 169 -28.91 8.52 6.04
C GLY A 169 -27.71 9.30 6.57
N LYS A 170 -27.77 9.65 7.86
CA LYS A 170 -26.76 10.42 8.58
C LYS A 170 -26.32 9.64 9.83
N GLY A 171 -25.05 9.75 10.21
CA GLY A 171 -24.50 9.09 11.40
C GLY A 171 -23.81 7.76 11.09
N ALA A 172 -23.86 6.83 12.04
CA ALA A 172 -23.17 5.54 11.91
C ALA A 172 -23.82 4.67 10.83
N PRO A 173 -23.03 4.10 9.89
CA PRO A 173 -23.58 3.25 8.85
C PRO A 173 -24.04 1.91 9.43
N THR A 174 -25.06 1.35 8.79
CA THR A 174 -25.50 -0.02 8.98
C THR A 174 -25.26 -0.79 7.69
N ARG A 175 -25.25 -2.12 7.76
CA ARG A 175 -25.18 -2.96 6.55
C ARG A 175 -26.28 -2.61 5.55
N ALA A 176 -27.52 -2.42 6.04
CA ALA A 176 -28.65 -2.07 5.20
C ALA A 176 -28.47 -0.70 4.53
N SER A 177 -27.95 0.30 5.25
CA SER A 177 -27.71 1.62 4.66
C SER A 177 -26.56 1.64 3.65
N LEU A 178 -25.52 0.83 3.84
CA LEU A 178 -24.45 0.64 2.85
C LEU A 178 -24.99 0.01 1.57
N ILE A 179 -25.78 -1.06 1.69
CA ILE A 179 -26.40 -1.72 0.52
C ILE A 179 -27.32 -0.75 -0.21
N ALA A 180 -28.16 0.00 0.51
CA ALA A 180 -29.03 1.01 -0.09
C ALA A 180 -28.24 2.11 -0.81
N GLY A 181 -27.16 2.61 -0.20
CA GLY A 181 -26.26 3.60 -0.80
C GLY A 181 -25.59 3.08 -2.07
N MET A 182 -25.04 1.86 -2.02
CA MET A 182 -24.41 1.22 -3.19
C MET A 182 -25.42 0.97 -4.32
N LYS A 183 -26.66 0.55 -4.01
CA LYS A 183 -27.71 0.42 -5.02
C LYS A 183 -28.00 1.72 -5.75
N LYS A 184 -28.12 2.84 -5.02
CA LYS A 184 -28.34 4.16 -5.61
C LYS A 184 -27.13 4.60 -6.46
N LEU A 185 -25.92 4.36 -5.97
CA LEU A 185 -24.69 4.64 -6.70
C LEU A 185 -24.62 3.86 -8.03
N VAL A 186 -24.78 2.54 -7.98
CA VAL A 186 -24.70 1.65 -9.15
C VAL A 186 -25.81 1.97 -10.16
N ALA A 187 -27.01 2.34 -9.70
CA ALA A 187 -28.08 2.80 -10.58
C ALA A 187 -27.76 4.13 -11.28
N ALA A 188 -26.95 5.00 -10.66
CA ALA A 188 -26.54 6.27 -11.23
C ALA A 188 -25.30 6.15 -12.14
N ASN A 189 -24.40 5.20 -11.87
CA ASN A 189 -23.21 4.93 -12.67
C ASN A 189 -22.83 3.44 -12.59
N ASP A 190 -23.09 2.71 -13.66
CA ASP A 190 -22.80 1.28 -13.81
C ASP A 190 -21.33 0.98 -14.12
N ARG A 191 -20.49 2.01 -14.31
CA ARG A 191 -19.05 1.88 -14.57
C ARG A 191 -18.20 1.77 -13.30
N LEU A 192 -18.81 1.96 -12.13
CA LEU A 192 -18.16 1.79 -10.83
C LEU A 192 -18.14 0.31 -10.41
N THR A 193 -17.36 -0.47 -11.15
CA THR A 193 -17.29 -1.94 -11.05
C THR A 193 -16.93 -2.43 -9.64
N ALA A 194 -16.07 -1.73 -8.91
CA ALA A 194 -15.69 -2.16 -7.56
C ALA A 194 -16.90 -2.19 -6.59
N TRP A 195 -17.86 -1.26 -6.77
CA TRP A 195 -19.07 -1.21 -5.95
C TRP A 195 -20.14 -2.18 -6.44
N SER A 196 -20.30 -2.38 -7.75
CA SER A 196 -21.25 -3.39 -8.26
C SER A 196 -20.84 -4.80 -7.86
N ASP A 197 -19.56 -5.13 -7.99
CA ASP A 197 -19.02 -6.46 -7.67
C ASP A 197 -19.09 -6.75 -6.16
N TYR A 198 -18.85 -5.73 -5.33
CA TYR A 198 -19.00 -5.86 -3.89
C TYR A 198 -20.47 -5.91 -3.47
N LEU A 199 -21.35 -5.13 -4.09
CA LEU A 199 -22.80 -5.17 -3.82
C LEU A 199 -23.37 -6.56 -4.05
N SER A 200 -23.06 -7.22 -5.17
CA SER A 200 -23.51 -8.60 -5.43
C SER A 200 -23.13 -9.55 -4.29
N ARG A 201 -21.87 -9.48 -3.83
CA ARG A 201 -21.39 -10.32 -2.72
C ARG A 201 -22.10 -10.02 -1.40
N CYS A 202 -22.42 -8.75 -1.14
CA CYS A 202 -23.24 -8.38 0.02
C CYS A 202 -24.68 -8.88 -0.09
N GLU A 203 -25.26 -9.01 -1.27
CA GLU A 203 -26.61 -9.55 -1.39
C GLU A 203 -26.64 -11.07 -1.16
N ASP A 204 -25.58 -11.76 -1.56
CA ASP A 204 -25.44 -13.21 -1.41
C ASP A 204 -25.12 -13.65 0.03
N ASP A 205 -24.37 -12.86 0.81
CA ASP A 205 -24.02 -13.17 2.20
C ASP A 205 -24.76 -12.28 3.21
N ALA A 206 -25.98 -12.69 3.57
CA ALA A 206 -26.83 -12.02 4.55
C ALA A 206 -26.19 -11.87 5.95
N GLY A 207 -25.18 -12.68 6.29
CA GLY A 207 -24.50 -12.70 7.58
C GLY A 207 -23.25 -11.80 7.67
N ALA A 208 -22.80 -11.22 6.55
CA ALA A 208 -21.59 -10.40 6.50
C ALA A 208 -21.67 -9.20 7.46
N ALA A 209 -20.68 -9.07 8.34
CA ALA A 209 -20.52 -7.93 9.23
C ALA A 209 -20.22 -6.63 8.46
N LEU A 210 -20.43 -5.48 9.12
CA LEU A 210 -20.01 -4.18 8.59
C LEU A 210 -18.48 -4.19 8.37
N PRO A 211 -17.97 -3.63 7.25
CA PRO A 211 -16.54 -3.44 7.10
C PRO A 211 -15.95 -2.71 8.32
N PRO A 212 -14.75 -3.06 8.80
CA PRO A 212 -14.12 -2.35 9.90
C PRO A 212 -13.74 -0.93 9.46
N ALA A 213 -13.93 0.05 10.33
CA ALA A 213 -13.63 1.44 10.03
C ALA A 213 -12.13 1.65 9.80
N ALA A 214 -11.78 2.57 8.90
CA ALA A 214 -10.42 3.05 8.80
C ALA A 214 -9.99 3.64 10.15
N LYS A 215 -8.77 3.34 10.58
CA LYS A 215 -8.20 3.95 11.78
C LYS A 215 -7.96 5.44 11.51
N ALA A 216 -8.30 6.29 12.48
CA ALA A 216 -7.87 7.69 12.45
C ALA A 216 -6.34 7.70 12.64
N ARG A 217 -5.59 8.13 11.64
CA ARG A 217 -4.13 8.16 11.62
C ARG A 217 -3.64 9.53 11.22
#